data_AF-A0A2M6WH82-F1
#
_entry.id   AF-A0A2M6WH82-F1
#
_cell.length_a   1.000
_cell.length_b   1.000
_cell.length_c   1.000
_cell.angle_alpha   90.00
_cell.angle_beta   90.00
_cell.angle_gamma   90.00
#
_symmetry.space_group_name_H-M   'P 1'
#
loop_
_entity.id
_entity.type
_entity.pdbx_description
1 polymer ?
#
loop_
_entity_poly.entity_id
_entity_poly.type
_entity_poly.pdbx_seq_one_letter_code
_entity_poly.pdbx_strand_id
1 'polypeptide(L)'
;MAQRRKSVIDVREIVRRTRLGETRRTIAHALGTSRNTIAKYLAIAVEEGWLESSALPDPATMAARIEEKSGSVEPSGPPSIVEPHREFVLEKRKEGVEIRALHQLLIERGFNGSYSSLRRFVRRHDPVDPEVFLRIETASPQRTLYERVGRLEKTVGLK
;
A
#
# COMPACT_ATOMS: atom_id res chain seq x y z
N MET A 1 5.86 4.85 -6.35
CA MET A 1 5.72 3.47 -6.87
C MET A 1 4.72 2.75 -5.98
N ALA A 2 3.58 2.31 -6.52
CA ALA A 2 2.59 1.56 -5.75
C ALA A 2 3.24 0.24 -5.29
N GLN A 3 3.27 -0.01 -3.98
CA GLN A 3 3.84 -1.22 -3.44
C GLN A 3 2.90 -2.38 -3.75
N ARG A 4 3.15 -3.08 -4.87
CA ARG A 4 2.42 -4.29 -5.23
C ARG A 4 2.70 -5.36 -4.16
N ARG A 5 1.69 -5.68 -3.36
CA ARG A 5 1.74 -6.86 -2.47
C ARG A 5 1.91 -8.10 -3.33
N LYS A 6 2.86 -8.97 -2.96
CA LYS A 6 3.06 -10.24 -3.65
C LYS A 6 1.89 -11.17 -3.35
N SER A 7 1.53 -12.00 -4.33
CA SER A 7 0.41 -12.90 -4.15
C SER A 7 0.78 -13.95 -3.10
N VAL A 8 -0.19 -14.44 -2.35
CA VAL A 8 -0.02 -15.53 -1.38
C VAL A 8 0.55 -16.79 -2.07
N ILE A 9 0.25 -16.96 -3.36
CA ILE A 9 0.78 -18.02 -4.22
C ILE A 9 2.31 -17.90 -4.36
N ASP A 10 2.84 -16.68 -4.54
CA ASP A 10 4.29 -16.44 -4.63
C ASP A 10 5.01 -16.85 -3.34
N VAL A 11 4.41 -16.58 -2.17
CA VAL A 11 4.99 -16.95 -0.87
C VAL A 11 5.01 -18.47 -0.68
N ARG A 12 3.94 -19.16 -1.11
CA ARG A 12 3.86 -20.61 -1.02
C ARG A 12 4.91 -21.28 -1.90
N GLU A 13 5.15 -20.73 -3.08
CA GLU A 13 6.17 -21.22 -4.01
C GLU A 13 7.60 -20.96 -3.50
N ILE A 14 7.84 -19.83 -2.81
CA ILE A 14 9.12 -19.57 -2.12
C ILE A 14 9.42 -20.67 -1.10
N VAL A 15 8.45 -21.00 -0.24
CA VAL A 15 8.60 -22.04 0.79
C VAL A 15 8.82 -23.41 0.14
N ARG A 16 8.03 -23.76 -0.87
CA ARG A 16 8.16 -25.04 -1.60
C ARG A 16 9.55 -25.22 -2.19
N ARG A 17 10.06 -24.22 -2.91
CA ARG A 17 11.39 -24.28 -3.54
C ARG A 17 12.53 -24.32 -2.52
N THR A 18 12.35 -23.67 -1.39
CA THR A 18 13.32 -23.72 -0.29
C THR A 18 13.37 -25.11 0.33
N ARG A 19 12.23 -25.78 0.51
CA ARG A 19 12.20 -27.20 0.95
C ARG A 19 12.88 -28.14 -0.06
N LEU A 20 12.85 -27.80 -1.35
CA LEU A 20 13.57 -28.54 -2.40
C LEU A 20 15.08 -28.25 -2.44
N GLY A 21 15.60 -27.42 -1.53
CA GLY A 21 17.02 -27.07 -1.46
C GLY A 21 17.48 -26.00 -2.46
N GLU A 22 16.55 -25.31 -3.14
CA GLU A 22 16.92 -24.23 -4.06
C GLU A 22 17.48 -23.02 -3.31
N THR A 23 18.55 -22.43 -3.86
CA THR A 23 19.11 -21.21 -3.28
C THR A 23 18.18 -20.01 -3.49
N ARG A 24 18.25 -19.03 -2.59
CA ARG A 24 17.51 -17.75 -2.72
C ARG A 24 17.77 -17.05 -4.06
N ARG A 25 18.95 -17.23 -4.67
CA ARG A 25 19.29 -16.66 -5.98
C ARG A 25 18.47 -17.33 -7.10
N THR A 26 18.37 -18.66 -7.08
CA THR A 26 17.58 -19.44 -8.04
C THR A 26 16.10 -19.07 -7.95
N ILE A 27 15.56 -19.02 -6.73
CA ILE A 27 14.17 -18.64 -6.46
C ILE A 27 13.87 -17.21 -6.94
N ALA A 28 14.80 -16.27 -6.70
CA ALA A 28 14.66 -14.88 -7.15
C ALA A 28 14.57 -14.76 -8.67
N HIS A 29 15.42 -15.51 -9.40
CA HIS A 29 15.38 -15.54 -10.86
C HIS A 29 14.08 -16.16 -11.39
N ALA A 30 13.61 -17.25 -10.79
CA ALA A 30 12.41 -17.95 -11.24
C ALA A 30 11.12 -17.15 -10.97
N LEU A 31 11.01 -16.46 -9.82
CA LEU A 31 9.81 -15.74 -9.41
C LEU A 31 9.84 -14.24 -9.72
N GLY A 32 10.91 -13.73 -10.35
CA GLY A 32 11.10 -12.30 -10.61
C GLY A 32 10.96 -11.45 -9.34
N THR A 33 11.39 -11.97 -8.20
CA THR A 33 11.17 -11.37 -6.87
C THR A 33 12.50 -11.06 -6.20
N SER A 34 12.58 -9.91 -5.52
CA SER A 34 13.84 -9.48 -4.91
C SER A 34 14.32 -10.46 -3.84
N ARG A 35 15.64 -10.64 -3.73
CA ARG A 35 16.26 -11.50 -2.72
C ARG A 35 15.92 -11.07 -1.28
N ASN A 36 15.66 -9.78 -1.06
CA ASN A 36 15.27 -9.22 0.24
C ASN A 36 13.83 -9.57 0.59
N THR A 37 12.94 -9.52 -0.40
CA THR A 37 11.54 -9.96 -0.26
C THR A 37 11.48 -11.46 0.06
N ILE A 38 12.28 -12.28 -0.62
CA ILE A 38 12.38 -13.71 -0.33
C ILE A 38 12.90 -13.95 1.09
N ALA A 39 13.94 -13.21 1.52
CA ALA A 39 14.44 -13.29 2.90
C ALA A 39 13.34 -12.99 3.93
N LYS A 40 12.59 -11.91 3.71
CA LYS A 40 11.52 -11.49 4.60
C LYS A 40 10.46 -12.59 4.75
N TYR A 41 10.03 -13.18 3.64
CA TYR A 41 9.03 -14.24 3.69
C TYR A 41 9.58 -15.55 4.27
N LEU A 42 10.86 -15.87 4.04
CA LEU A 42 11.48 -17.03 4.66
C LEU A 42 11.66 -16.86 6.18
N ALA A 43 11.94 -15.65 6.67
CA ALA A 43 11.97 -15.39 8.11
C ALA A 43 10.61 -15.68 8.76
N ILE A 44 9.51 -15.19 8.15
CA ILE A 44 8.14 -15.50 8.58
C ILE A 44 7.88 -17.01 8.52
N ALA A 45 8.31 -17.69 7.45
CA ALA A 45 8.11 -19.12 7.28
C ALA A 45 8.88 -19.97 8.31
N VAL A 46 10.06 -19.51 8.74
CA VAL A 46 10.83 -20.16 9.83
C VAL A 46 10.10 -19.99 11.15
N GLU A 47 9.67 -18.77 11.48
CA GLU A 47 8.95 -18.50 12.73
C GLU A 47 7.63 -19.28 12.85
N GLU A 48 6.93 -19.50 11.74
CA GLU A 48 5.68 -20.26 11.70
C GLU A 48 5.89 -21.78 11.50
N GLY A 49 7.15 -22.25 11.41
CA GLY A 49 7.46 -23.67 11.21
C GLY A 49 7.06 -24.23 9.83
N TRP A 50 6.83 -23.37 8.83
CA TRP A 50 6.43 -23.79 7.49
C TRP A 50 7.55 -24.48 6.71
N LEU A 51 8.80 -24.48 7.15
CA LEU A 51 9.86 -25.24 6.48
C LEU A 51 9.88 -26.71 6.93
N GLU A 52 9.41 -26.99 8.13
CA GLU A 52 9.47 -28.33 8.76
C GLU A 52 8.15 -29.08 8.66
N SER A 53 7.02 -28.37 8.58
CA SER A 53 5.69 -28.99 8.44
C SER A 53 5.55 -29.75 7.12
N SER A 54 5.08 -31.00 7.16
CA SER A 54 4.82 -31.80 5.95
C SER A 54 3.73 -31.19 5.06
N ALA A 55 2.69 -30.59 5.67
CA ALA A 55 1.64 -29.88 4.97
C ALA A 55 1.88 -28.36 4.97
N LEU A 56 1.75 -27.73 3.81
CA LEU A 56 1.70 -26.28 3.71
C LEU A 56 0.32 -25.79 4.20
N PRO A 57 0.25 -24.70 4.98
CA PRO A 57 -1.03 -24.14 5.40
C PRO A 57 -1.89 -23.73 4.20
N ASP A 58 -3.20 -23.68 4.43
CA ASP A 58 -4.13 -23.11 3.46
C ASP A 58 -3.72 -21.66 3.10
N PRO A 59 -3.82 -21.26 1.81
CA PRO A 59 -3.50 -19.90 1.38
C PRO A 59 -4.18 -18.81 2.21
N ALA A 60 -5.44 -18.96 2.65
CA ALA A 60 -6.11 -17.93 3.44
C ALA A 60 -5.43 -17.74 4.80
N THR A 61 -5.10 -18.83 5.48
CA THR A 61 -4.38 -18.81 6.77
C THR A 61 -2.98 -18.20 6.61
N MET A 62 -2.28 -18.55 5.54
CA MET A 62 -0.95 -18.02 5.25
C MET A 62 -1.02 -16.50 4.97
N ALA A 63 -2.04 -16.04 4.25
CA ALA A 63 -2.28 -14.63 3.99
C ALA A 63 -2.48 -13.82 5.28
N ALA A 64 -3.34 -14.32 6.18
CA ALA A 64 -3.63 -13.68 7.46
C ALA A 64 -2.37 -13.54 8.32
N ARG A 65 -1.57 -14.61 8.45
CA ARG A 65 -0.30 -14.58 9.20
C ARG A 65 0.72 -13.64 8.60
N ILE A 66 0.81 -13.61 7.26
CA ILE A 66 1.68 -12.66 6.56
C ILE A 66 1.20 -11.24 6.82
N GLU A 67 -0.10 -10.95 6.77
CA GLU A 67 -0.61 -9.60 7.01
C GLU A 67 -0.35 -9.14 8.45
N GLU A 68 -0.56 -10.03 9.43
CA GLU A 68 -0.26 -9.81 10.85
C GLU A 68 1.23 -9.48 11.06
N LYS A 69 2.14 -10.33 10.55
CA LYS A 69 3.59 -10.17 10.77
C LYS A 69 4.26 -9.16 9.85
N SER A 70 3.70 -8.93 8.67
CA SER A 70 4.21 -7.93 7.73
C SER A 70 3.73 -6.53 8.03
N GLY A 71 3.00 -6.36 9.16
CA GLY A 71 2.55 -5.14 9.83
C GLY A 71 2.79 -3.85 9.08
N SER A 72 1.71 -3.07 8.87
CA SER A 72 1.67 -1.81 8.12
C SER A 72 3.05 -1.21 7.95
N VAL A 73 3.63 -1.34 6.74
CA VAL A 73 5.00 -0.89 6.43
C VAL A 73 5.16 0.52 6.97
N GLU A 74 5.75 0.65 8.15
CA GLU A 74 6.04 1.96 8.69
C GLU A 74 7.02 2.58 7.70
N PRO A 75 6.76 3.81 7.24
CA PRO A 75 7.63 4.44 6.27
C PRO A 75 9.03 4.53 6.90
N SER A 76 9.97 3.74 6.37
CA SER A 76 11.37 3.81 6.74
C SER A 76 11.90 5.18 6.34
N GLY A 77 11.97 6.07 7.32
CA GLY A 77 12.44 7.43 7.15
C GLY A 77 12.21 8.26 8.41
N PRO A 78 12.97 9.35 8.60
CA PRO A 78 12.72 10.27 9.70
C PRO A 78 11.27 10.76 9.65
N PRO A 79 10.63 10.99 10.82
CA PRO A 79 9.28 11.52 10.88
C PRO A 79 9.19 12.84 10.12
N SER A 80 8.00 13.14 9.58
CA SER A 80 7.80 14.37 8.83
C SER A 80 8.10 15.58 9.72
N ILE A 81 8.71 16.62 9.17
CA ILE A 81 8.84 17.92 9.87
C ILE A 81 7.45 18.49 10.25
N VAL A 82 6.39 18.00 9.60
CA VAL A 82 4.98 18.36 9.83
C VAL A 82 4.37 17.60 11.02
N GLU A 83 5.01 16.54 11.52
CA GLU A 83 4.45 15.68 12.57
C GLU A 83 4.01 16.44 13.85
N PRO A 84 4.75 17.45 14.33
CA PRO A 84 4.33 18.26 15.49
C PRO A 84 3.01 19.02 15.27
N HIS A 85 2.64 19.28 14.01
CA HIS A 85 1.41 19.98 13.65
C HIS A 85 0.36 19.04 13.04
N ARG A 86 0.53 17.72 13.19
CA ARG A 86 -0.33 16.69 12.58
C ARG A 86 -1.80 16.91 12.86
N GLU A 87 -2.18 17.11 14.12
CA GLU A 87 -3.57 17.26 14.53
C GLU A 87 -4.22 18.47 13.85
N PHE A 88 -3.54 19.62 13.91
CA PHE A 88 -3.98 20.85 13.25
C PHE A 88 -4.13 20.70 11.74
N VAL A 89 -3.16 20.05 11.09
CA VAL A 89 -3.21 19.80 9.64
C VAL A 89 -4.40 18.92 9.27
N LEU A 90 -4.64 17.83 10.03
CA LEU A 90 -5.76 16.93 9.76
C LEU A 90 -7.11 17.58 10.01
N GLU A 91 -7.24 18.39 11.07
CA GLU A 91 -8.45 19.16 11.36
C GLU A 91 -8.77 20.14 10.22
N LYS A 92 -7.78 20.94 9.80
CA LYS A 92 -7.97 21.90 8.70
C LYS A 92 -8.23 21.23 7.36
N ARG A 93 -7.65 20.05 7.11
CA ARG A 93 -7.98 19.25 5.92
C ARG A 93 -9.42 18.71 5.96
N LYS A 94 -9.93 18.32 7.14
CA LYS A 94 -11.35 17.95 7.31
C LYS A 94 -12.29 19.13 7.07
N GLU A 95 -11.89 20.34 7.45
CA GLU A 95 -12.62 21.59 7.14
C GLU A 95 -12.55 22.00 5.65
N GLY A 96 -11.79 21.27 4.81
CA GLY A 96 -11.66 21.56 3.39
C GLY A 96 -10.66 22.69 3.06
N VAL A 97 -9.83 23.11 4.01
CA VAL A 97 -8.84 24.18 3.79
C VAL A 97 -7.82 23.75 2.74
N GLU A 98 -7.58 24.62 1.75
CA GLU A 98 -6.57 24.39 0.72
C GLU A 98 -5.16 24.25 1.32
N ILE A 99 -4.34 23.37 0.73
CA ILE A 99 -2.96 23.12 1.20
C ILE A 99 -2.12 24.42 1.20
N ARG A 100 -2.39 25.35 0.28
CA ARG A 100 -1.67 26.63 0.21
C ARG A 100 -2.01 27.53 1.41
N ALA A 101 -3.28 27.65 1.76
CA ALA A 101 -3.72 28.39 2.95
C ALA A 101 -3.20 27.72 4.23
N LEU A 102 -3.25 26.38 4.28
CA LEU A 102 -2.72 25.62 5.41
C LEU A 102 -1.21 25.84 5.62
N HIS A 103 -0.45 25.94 4.53
CA HIS A 103 0.98 26.26 4.61
C HIS A 103 1.23 27.64 5.22
N GLN A 104 0.43 28.64 4.85
CA GLN A 104 0.55 29.99 5.40
C GLN A 104 0.22 30.01 6.90
N LEU A 105 -0.87 29.35 7.31
CA LEU A 105 -1.25 29.20 8.72
C LEU A 105 -0.19 28.46 9.55
N LEU A 106 0.52 27.51 8.94
CA LEU A 106 1.63 26.82 9.59
C LEU A 106 2.85 27.73 9.76
N ILE A 107 3.20 28.55 8.77
CA ILE A 107 4.30 29.51 8.87
C ILE A 107 4.05 30.49 10.02
N GLU A 108 2.82 31.00 10.14
CA GLU A 108 2.42 31.89 11.25
C GLU A 108 2.55 31.22 12.63
N ARG A 109 2.48 29.89 12.68
CA ARG A 109 2.67 29.06 13.88
C ARG A 109 4.12 28.59 14.08
N GLY A 110 5.08 29.09 13.28
CA GLY A 110 6.50 28.78 13.40
C GLY A 110 6.97 27.56 12.62
N PHE A 111 6.22 27.11 11.60
CA PHE A 111 6.64 26.00 10.76
C PHE A 111 7.76 26.41 9.77
N ASN A 112 8.90 25.73 9.87
CA ASN A 112 10.08 25.96 9.01
C ASN A 112 10.21 24.96 7.85
N GLY A 113 9.22 24.09 7.64
CA GLY A 113 9.25 23.12 6.55
C GLY A 113 8.81 23.70 5.20
N SER A 114 9.15 23.01 4.12
CA SER A 114 8.72 23.43 2.78
C SER A 114 7.25 23.08 2.49
N TYR A 115 6.64 23.80 1.55
CA TYR A 115 5.33 23.46 0.98
C TYR A 115 5.28 22.02 0.47
N SER A 116 6.36 21.54 -0.14
CA SER A 116 6.48 20.16 -0.63
C SER A 116 6.41 19.13 0.49
N SER A 117 6.94 19.45 1.68
CA SER A 117 6.86 18.58 2.87
C SER A 117 5.41 18.45 3.33
N LEU A 118 4.68 19.57 3.42
CA LEU A 118 3.26 19.59 3.75
C LEU A 118 2.42 18.84 2.72
N ARG A 119 2.64 19.12 1.43
CA ARG A 119 1.89 18.47 0.34
C ARG A 119 2.08 16.95 0.34
N ARG A 120 3.30 16.46 0.62
CA ARG A 120 3.56 15.01 0.75
C ARG A 120 2.85 14.42 1.96
N PHE A 121 2.87 15.12 3.10
CA PHE A 121 2.18 14.70 4.31
C PHE A 121 0.66 14.60 4.08
N VAL A 122 0.05 15.65 3.55
CA VAL A 122 -1.39 15.67 3.23
C VAL A 122 -1.76 14.55 2.25
N ARG A 123 -1.00 14.33 1.18
CA ARG A 123 -1.27 13.24 0.22
C ARG A 123 -1.21 11.84 0.81
N ARG A 124 -0.51 11.64 1.94
CA ARG A 124 -0.46 10.34 2.63
C ARG A 124 -1.72 10.13 3.49
N HIS A 125 -2.29 11.21 4.03
CA HIS A 125 -3.39 11.16 4.98
C HIS A 125 -4.77 11.42 4.35
N ASP A 126 -4.81 12.14 3.23
CA ASP A 126 -6.02 12.26 2.43
C ASP A 126 -6.22 10.97 1.61
N PRO A 127 -7.42 10.37 1.65
CA PRO A 127 -7.74 9.28 0.76
C PRO A 127 -7.64 9.78 -0.68
N VAL A 128 -6.81 9.11 -1.49
CA VAL A 128 -6.86 9.31 -2.94
C VAL A 128 -8.15 8.66 -3.40
N ASP A 129 -9.13 9.45 -3.81
CA ASP A 129 -10.31 8.92 -4.47
C ASP A 129 -9.84 8.24 -5.77
N PRO A 130 -10.06 6.93 -5.92
CA PRO A 130 -9.64 6.24 -7.12
C PRO A 130 -10.42 6.83 -8.30
N GLU A 131 -9.69 7.19 -9.35
CA GLU A 131 -10.31 7.56 -10.63
C GLU A 131 -10.89 6.26 -11.22
N VAL A 132 -12.20 6.07 -11.05
CA VAL A 132 -12.91 4.88 -11.51
C VAL A 132 -13.34 5.10 -12.95
N PHE A 133 -12.88 4.21 -13.84
CA PHE A 133 -13.35 4.15 -15.23
C PHE A 133 -14.32 2.97 -15.34
N LEU A 134 -15.56 3.22 -15.77
CA LEU A 134 -16.52 2.17 -16.07
C LEU A 134 -16.53 1.91 -17.58
N ARG A 135 -16.35 0.65 -17.99
CA ARG A 135 -16.50 0.25 -19.40
C ARG A 135 -17.98 0.05 -19.69
N ILE A 136 -18.55 0.93 -20.49
CA ILE A 136 -19.92 0.79 -20.98
C ILE A 136 -19.85 -0.03 -22.27
N GLU A 137 -20.35 -1.25 -22.25
CA GLU A 137 -20.49 -2.06 -23.47
C GLU A 137 -21.83 -1.71 -24.13
N THR A 138 -21.77 -1.03 -25.27
CA THR A 138 -22.94 -0.76 -26.12
C THR A 138 -23.08 -1.88 -27.15
N ALA A 139 -24.31 -2.29 -27.45
CA ALA A 139 -24.61 -3.43 -28.32
C ALA A 139 -24.33 -3.20 -29.82
N SER A 140 -23.62 -2.14 -30.22
CA SER A 140 -23.38 -1.80 -31.63
C SER A 140 -21.89 -1.61 -31.94
N PRO A 141 -21.32 -2.32 -32.94
CA PRO A 141 -19.89 -2.54 -33.07
C PRO A 141 -19.16 -1.41 -33.84
N GLN A 142 -19.54 -0.13 -33.65
CA GLN A 142 -18.96 0.96 -34.45
C GLN A 142 -18.77 2.28 -33.67
N ARG A 143 -18.09 2.25 -32.52
CA ARG A 143 -17.21 3.33 -31.98
C ARG A 143 -16.96 3.11 -30.50
N THR A 144 -15.71 2.93 -30.11
CA THR A 144 -15.28 3.12 -28.72
C THR A 144 -15.25 4.62 -28.41
N LEU A 145 -16.16 5.09 -27.55
CA LEU A 145 -16.11 6.42 -26.96
C LEU A 145 -15.73 6.28 -25.48
N TYR A 146 -14.72 7.01 -25.03
CA TYR A 146 -14.40 7.15 -23.62
C TYR A 146 -15.23 8.30 -23.04
N GLU A 147 -16.17 8.01 -22.15
CA GLU A 147 -16.95 9.02 -21.45
C GLU A 147 -16.53 9.10 -19.97
N ARG A 148 -16.26 10.32 -19.49
CA ARG A 148 -15.82 10.58 -18.11
C ARG A 148 -17.05 10.55 -17.19
N VAL A 149 -17.29 9.44 -16.52
CA VAL A 149 -18.42 9.27 -15.58
C VAL A 149 -18.06 9.80 -14.18
N GLY A 150 -17.82 11.12 -14.07
CA GLY A 150 -17.85 11.83 -12.79
C GLY A 150 -16.90 11.37 -11.67
N ARG A 151 -17.00 12.05 -10.52
CA ARG A 151 -16.23 11.79 -9.29
C ARG A 151 -17.15 11.01 -8.34
N LEU A 152 -16.72 9.85 -7.85
CA LEU A 152 -17.48 9.05 -6.88
C LEU A 152 -17.49 9.77 -5.53
N GLU A 153 -18.55 10.52 -5.23
CA GLU A 153 -18.81 10.95 -3.87
C GLU A 153 -19.18 9.73 -3.03
N LYS A 154 -18.36 9.43 -2.02
CA LYS A 154 -18.69 8.40 -1.04
C LYS A 154 -19.87 8.89 -0.21
N THR A 155 -21.09 8.54 -0.61
CA THR A 155 -22.23 8.54 0.29
C THR A 155 -21.97 7.48 1.37
N VAL A 156 -21.57 7.96 2.54
CA VAL A 156 -21.55 7.19 3.79
C VAL A 156 -23.00 6.81 4.10
N GLY A 157 -23.42 5.63 3.67
CA GLY A 157 -24.68 5.01 4.05
C GLY A 157 -24.43 4.08 5.23
N LEU A 158 -24.64 4.60 6.44
CA LEU A 158 -24.91 3.80 7.62
C LEU A 158 -26.08 2.83 7.34
N LYS A 159 -25.88 1.55 7.63
CA LYS A 159 -26.87 0.69 8.28
C LYS A 159 -26.19 -0.49 8.93
#